data_AF-A0A5K1BNZ4-F1
#
_entry.id   AF-A0A5K1BNZ4-F1
#
_cell.length_a   1.000
_cell.length_b   1.000
_cell.length_c   1.000
_cell.angle_alpha   90.00
_cell.angle_beta   90.00
_cell.angle_gamma   90.00
#
_symmetry.space_group_name_H-M   'P 1'
#
loop_
_entity.id
_entity.type
_entity.pdbx_description
1 polymer ?
#
loop_
_entity_poly.entity_id
_entity_poly.type
_entity_poly.pdbx_seq_one_letter_code
_entity_poly.pdbx_strand_id
1 'polypeptide(L)' 'APQMYEDGLLALVDIGFLINAHVCAFESTYACGRYFCFSHLVTDEEEALNLIKALMPSITLPKR' A
#
# COMPACT_ATOMS: atom_id res chain seq x y z
N ALA A 1 -15.99 -3.38 -5.98
CA ALA A 1 -15.59 -3.37 -4.55
C ALA A 1 -15.41 -4.78 -3.97
N PRO A 2 -16.36 -5.73 -4.06
CA PRO A 2 -16.19 -7.06 -3.44
C PRO A 2 -15.02 -7.87 -4.03
N GLN A 3 -14.78 -7.78 -5.34
CA GLN A 3 -13.66 -8.48 -6.01
C GLN A 3 -12.27 -8.09 -5.46
N MET A 4 -12.10 -6.85 -4.98
CA MET A 4 -10.81 -6.38 -4.44
C MET A 4 -10.48 -7.04 -3.08
N TYR A 5 -11.50 -7.52 -2.37
CA TYR A 5 -11.33 -8.31 -1.14
C TYR A 5 -11.13 -9.79 -1.43
N GLU A 6 -11.64 -10.30 -2.56
CA GLU A 6 -11.45 -11.69 -2.97
C GLU A 6 -10.01 -11.96 -3.44
N ASP A 7 -9.36 -10.98 -4.07
CA ASP A 7 -7.99 -11.11 -4.58
C ASP A 7 -6.91 -10.61 -3.61
N GLY A 8 -7.28 -10.14 -2.41
CA GLY A 8 -6.31 -9.80 -1.36
C GLY A 8 -5.38 -8.62 -1.67
N LEU A 9 -5.88 -7.59 -2.36
CA LEU A 9 -5.09 -6.42 -2.72
C LEU A 9 -4.66 -5.63 -1.47
N LEU A 10 -3.36 -5.60 -1.15
CA LEU A 10 -2.82 -4.78 -0.06
C LEU A 10 -2.14 -3.53 -0.63
N ALA A 11 -2.70 -2.35 -0.34
CA ALA A 11 -2.08 -1.09 -0.69
C ALA A 11 -1.13 -0.61 0.42
N LEU A 12 0.10 -0.25 0.05
CA LEU A 12 1.12 0.31 0.92
C LEU A 12 1.44 1.74 0.51
N VAL A 13 1.86 2.54 1.48
CA VAL A 13 2.31 3.91 1.24
C VAL A 13 3.61 4.16 1.97
N ASP A 14 4.60 4.69 1.26
CA ASP A 14 5.80 5.25 1.86
C ASP A 14 5.45 6.51 2.65
N ILE A 15 6.08 6.69 3.82
CA ILE A 15 5.76 7.82 4.71
C ILE A 15 6.16 9.16 4.09
N GLY A 16 7.24 9.22 3.31
CA GLY A 16 7.66 10.42 2.60
C GLY A 16 6.65 10.79 1.51
N PHE A 17 6.16 9.81 0.76
CA PHE A 17 5.08 10.01 -0.21
C PHE A 17 3.81 10.53 0.46
N LEU A 18 3.40 9.94 1.60
CA LEU A 18 2.21 10.35 2.35
C LEU A 18 2.30 11.81 2.80
N ILE A 19 3.45 12.22 3.35
CA ILE A 19 3.69 13.59 3.80
C ILE A 19 3.63 14.56 2.61
N ASN A 20 4.33 14.24 1.53
CA ASN A 20 4.34 15.09 0.33
C ASN A 20 2.96 15.23 -0.29
N ALA A 21 2.16 14.15 -0.33
CA ALA A 21 0.80 14.20 -0.84
C ALA A 21 -0.08 15.17 -0.03
N HIS A 22 0.07 15.20 1.29
CA HIS A 22 -0.65 16.14 2.15
C HIS A 22 -0.20 17.59 1.94
N VAL A 23 1.11 17.84 1.85
CA VAL A 23 1.66 19.19 1.59
C VAL A 23 1.15 19.71 0.24
N CYS A 24 1.27 18.91 -0.82
CA CYS A 24 0.79 19.29 -2.16
C CYS A 24 -0.72 19.56 -2.20
N ALA A 25 -1.52 18.74 -1.51
CA ALA A 25 -2.97 18.94 -1.44
C ALA A 25 -3.35 20.19 -0.64
N PHE A 26 -2.60 20.52 0.41
CA PHE A 26 -2.81 21.73 1.21
C PHE A 26 -2.42 23.01 0.46
N GLU A 27 -1.30 23.00 -0.26
CA GLU A 27 -0.76 24.18 -0.95
C GLU A 27 -1.47 24.51 -2.26
N SER A 28 -2.11 23.52 -2.89
CA SER A 28 -2.79 23.70 -4.18
C SER A 28 -4.21 24.27 -4.00
N THR A 29 -4.46 25.44 -4.60
CA THR A 29 -5.80 26.05 -4.65
C THR A 29 -6.80 25.27 -5.50
N TYR A 30 -6.33 24.29 -6.29
CA TYR A 30 -7.16 23.41 -7.10
C TYR A 30 -7.44 22.07 -6.44
N ALA A 31 -6.79 21.75 -5.32
CA ALA A 31 -7.01 20.48 -4.64
C ALA A 31 -8.42 20.43 -4.04
N CYS A 32 -9.18 19.39 -4.37
CA CYS A 32 -10.53 19.20 -3.87
C CYS A 32 -10.91 17.71 -3.84
N GLY A 33 -11.80 17.35 -2.92
CA GLY A 33 -12.27 15.98 -2.78
C GLY A 33 -11.31 15.08 -2.01
N ARG A 34 -11.25 13.79 -2.38
CA ARG A 34 -10.46 12.74 -1.71
C ARG A 34 -9.50 12.12 -2.72
N TYR A 35 -8.29 11.81 -2.26
CA TYR A 35 -7.23 11.23 -3.09
C TYR A 35 -6.88 9.83 -2.59
N PHE A 36 -6.58 8.92 -3.52
CA PHE A 36 -5.90 7.68 -3.17
C PHE A 36 -4.44 7.98 -2.88
N CYS A 37 -3.94 7.50 -1.74
CA CYS A 37 -2.57 7.73 -1.31
C CYS A 37 -1.90 6.38 -1.03
N PHE A 38 -1.33 5.80 -2.08
CA PHE A 38 -0.52 4.59 -2.02
C PHE A 38 0.64 4.72 -3.00
N SER A 39 1.78 4.13 -2.66
CA SER A 39 2.98 4.10 -3.51
C SER A 39 3.27 2.70 -4.05
N HIS A 40 2.61 1.67 -3.51
CA HIS A 40 2.81 0.29 -3.91
C HIS A 40 1.52 -0.51 -3.70
N LEU A 41 1.21 -1.43 -4.61
CA LEU A 41 0.10 -2.37 -4.50
C LEU A 41 0.68 -3.77 -4.50
N VAL A 42 0.30 -4.57 -3.51
CA VAL A 42 0.60 -6.00 -3.46
C VAL A 42 -0.59 -6.73 -4.03
N THR A 43 -0.39 -7.43 -5.15
CA THR A 43 -1.50 -7.98 -5.94
C THR A 43 -1.51 -9.51 -6.02
N ASP A 44 -0.41 -10.15 -5.66
CA ASP A 44 -0.27 -11.59 -5.69
C ASP A 44 0.43 -12.14 -4.45
N GLU A 45 0.34 -13.45 -4.28
CA GLU A 45 0.88 -14.18 -3.13
C GLU A 45 2.41 -14.13 -3.08
N GLU A 46 3.10 -14.16 -4.22
CA GLU A 46 4.57 -14.13 -4.25
C GLU A 46 5.10 -12.78 -3.77
N GLU A 47 4.48 -11.69 -4.22
CA GLU A 47 4.76 -10.34 -3.77
C GLU A 47 4.48 -10.16 -2.28
N ALA A 48 3.35 -10.70 -1.79
CA ALA A 48 3.03 -10.70 -0.36
C ALA A 48 4.07 -11.47 0.46
N LEU A 49 4.53 -12.62 -0.02
CA LEU A 49 5.58 -13.42 0.63
C LEU A 49 6.93 -12.68 0.67
N ASN A 50 7.29 -12.02 -0.43
CA ASN A 50 8.52 -11.22 -0.51
C ASN A 50 8.47 -10.03 0.47
N LEU A 51 7.34 -9.35 0.55
CA LEU A 51 7.11 -8.28 1.52
C LEU A 51 7.25 -8.79 2.96
N ILE A 52 6.61 -9.92 3.29
CA ILE A 52 6.70 -10.50 4.63
C ILE A 52 8.14 -10.84 5.00
N LYS A 53 8.90 -11.46 4.08
CA LYS A 53 10.32 -11.77 4.32
C LYS A 53 11.17 -10.52 4.53
N ALA A 54 10.87 -9.44 3.82
CA ALA A 54 11.58 -8.16 3.98
C ALA A 54 11.28 -7.49 5.33
N LEU A 55 10.02 -7.49 5.76
CA LEU A 55 9.58 -6.87 7.01
C LEU A 55 9.89 -7.72 8.25
N MET A 56 9.83 -9.05 8.11
CA MET A 56 9.97 -10.02 9.19
C MET A 56 10.84 -11.20 8.75
N PRO A 57 12.17 -11.05 8.65
CA PRO A 57 13.06 -12.09 8.12
C PRO A 57 13.01 -13.41 8.90
N SER A 58 12.66 -13.36 10.18
CA SER A 58 12.63 -14.52 11.09
C SER A 58 11.26 -15.18 11.19
N ILE A 59 10.27 -14.76 10.39
CA ILE A 59 8.92 -15.33 10.44
C ILE A 59 8.91 -16.72 9.79
N THR A 60 8.35 -17.70 10.50
CA THR A 60 8.08 -19.03 9.93
C THR A 60 6.68 -19.03 9.35
N LEU A 61 6.59 -19.11 8.03
CA LEU A 61 5.31 -19.18 7.33
C LEU A 61 4.77 -20.62 7.34
N PRO A 62 3.45 -20.81 7.52
CA PRO A 62 2.84 -22.12 7.41
C PRO A 62 3.01 -22.66 5.98
N LYS A 63 3.24 -23.97 5.87
CA LYS A 63 3.19 -24.65 4.57
C LYS A 63 1.73 -24.78 4.14
N ARG A 64 1.48 -24.50 2.86
CA ARG A 64 0.17 -24.64 2.24
C ARG A 64 -0.25 -26.12 2.14
#